data_AF-A0A964Y6A5-F1
#
_entry.id   AF-A0A964Y6A5-F1
#
_cell.length_a   1.000
_cell.length_b   1.000
_cell.length_c   1.000
_cell.angle_alpha   90.00
_cell.angle_beta   90.00
_cell.angle_gamma   90.00
#
_symmetry.space_group_name_H-M   'P 1'
#
loop_
_entity.id
_entity.type
_entity.pdbx_description
1 polymer ?
#
loop_
_entity_poly.entity_id
_entity_poly.type
_entity_poly.pdbx_seq_one_letter_code
_entity_poly.pdbx_strand_id
1 'polypeptide(L)'
;MPAIQNTQLSEEESFSFELARIWIELSEKYFPQYNHTHKKGGNLRSNPRKSIIFKTCYKLQRETKGLIEESDYPLYIRAQLEILKFQSKNNPLVLVEPGCLVGEKAWKRWKLWKKKYDAKIKQPLKIDLGKYSFLKAKEGILKTKKFLESKFPDNPSLKTYELNKENLINWLNFGNISPYYVALSPYMKKVFREEDYKKMNFDISFYQECINDEIRSLFLKLFRYEHS
;
A
#
# COMPACT_ATOMS: atom_id res chain seq x y z
N MET A 1 -7.34 -27.23 -11.07
CA MET A 1 -8.58 -26.46 -10.86
C MET A 1 -9.74 -27.45 -10.67
N PRO A 2 -10.42 -27.49 -9.51
CA PRO A 2 -11.64 -28.28 -9.35
C PRO A 2 -12.91 -27.40 -9.43
N ALA A 3 -13.99 -28.05 -9.84
CA ALA A 3 -15.19 -27.53 -10.50
C ALA A 3 -16.07 -26.55 -9.71
N ILE A 4 -16.53 -25.50 -10.40
CA ILE A 4 -17.76 -24.75 -10.08
C ILE A 4 -18.91 -25.69 -10.43
N GLN A 5 -19.66 -26.20 -9.44
CA GLN A 5 -20.90 -26.91 -9.71
C GLN A 5 -21.88 -25.96 -10.40
N ASN A 6 -22.48 -26.40 -11.51
CA ASN A 6 -23.48 -25.75 -12.36
C ASN A 6 -24.53 -24.92 -11.59
N THR A 7 -24.16 -23.72 -11.17
CA THR A 7 -25.09 -22.76 -10.58
C THR A 7 -25.33 -21.73 -11.66
N GLN A 8 -26.48 -21.78 -12.34
CA GLN A 8 -26.92 -20.67 -13.18
C GLN A 8 -27.17 -19.47 -12.25
N LEU A 9 -26.24 -18.53 -12.28
CA LEU A 9 -26.35 -17.24 -11.61
C LEU A 9 -27.01 -16.28 -12.59
N SER A 10 -27.90 -15.42 -12.10
CA SER A 10 -28.35 -14.27 -12.87
C SER A 10 -27.19 -13.30 -13.14
N GLU A 11 -27.41 -12.30 -13.98
CA GLU A 11 -26.42 -11.24 -14.22
C GLU A 11 -26.08 -10.48 -12.93
N GLU A 12 -27.08 -10.13 -12.13
CA GLU A 12 -26.89 -9.45 -10.83
C GLU A 12 -26.12 -10.34 -9.85
N GLU A 13 -26.43 -11.64 -9.82
CA GLU A 13 -25.71 -12.59 -8.99
C GLU A 13 -24.26 -12.79 -9.46
N SER A 14 -24.02 -12.80 -10.77
CA SER A 14 -22.68 -12.92 -11.35
C SER A 14 -21.83 -11.71 -11.01
N PHE A 15 -22.38 -10.50 -11.12
CA PHE A 15 -21.70 -9.27 -10.69
C PHE A 15 -21.37 -9.30 -9.19
N SER A 16 -22.35 -9.70 -8.37
CA SER A 16 -22.16 -9.83 -6.92
C SER A 16 -21.13 -10.88 -6.52
N PHE A 17 -21.03 -11.97 -7.29
CA PHE A 17 -19.99 -12.97 -7.13
C PHE A 17 -18.60 -12.38 -7.40
N GLU A 18 -18.46 -11.59 -8.45
CA GLU A 18 -17.20 -10.93 -8.77
C GLU A 18 -16.79 -9.92 -7.69
N LEU A 19 -17.73 -9.12 -7.18
CA LEU A 19 -17.47 -8.23 -6.04
C LEU A 19 -17.00 -9.00 -4.80
N ALA A 20 -17.60 -10.16 -4.53
CA ALA A 20 -17.20 -11.01 -3.42
C ALA A 20 -15.77 -11.53 -3.60
N ARG A 21 -15.38 -11.90 -4.83
CA ARG A 21 -14.01 -12.32 -5.17
C ARG A 21 -13.01 -11.19 -4.93
N ILE A 22 -13.31 -9.99 -5.44
CA ILE A 22 -12.50 -8.78 -5.25
C ILE A 22 -12.32 -8.47 -3.76
N TRP A 23 -13.38 -8.58 -2.97
CA TRP A 23 -13.28 -8.37 -1.53
C TRP A 23 -12.32 -9.36 -0.86
N ILE A 24 -12.40 -10.65 -1.19
CA ILE A 24 -11.50 -11.66 -0.62
C ILE A 24 -10.04 -11.33 -0.97
N GLU A 25 -9.76 -11.08 -2.25
CA GLU A 25 -8.41 -10.79 -2.73
C GLU A 25 -7.81 -9.54 -2.07
N LEU A 26 -8.59 -8.46 -1.99
CA LEU A 26 -8.14 -7.25 -1.31
C LEU A 26 -8.04 -7.46 0.20
N SER A 27 -8.98 -8.13 0.84
CA SER A 27 -8.96 -8.35 2.28
C SER A 27 -7.73 -9.15 2.72
N GLU A 28 -7.35 -10.20 1.97
CA GLU A 28 -6.12 -10.97 2.20
C GLU A 28 -4.86 -10.12 2.02
N LYS A 29 -4.83 -9.24 1.01
CA LYS A 29 -3.71 -8.32 0.78
C LYS A 29 -3.56 -7.28 1.90
N TYR A 30 -4.68 -6.74 2.39
CA TYR A 30 -4.67 -5.69 3.41
C TYR A 30 -4.43 -6.25 4.81
N PHE A 31 -4.91 -7.47 5.08
CA PHE A 31 -4.89 -8.14 6.37
C PHE A 31 -4.38 -9.58 6.25
N PRO A 32 -3.08 -9.79 5.93
CA PRO A 32 -2.53 -11.12 5.70
C PRO A 32 -2.55 -12.02 6.94
N GLN A 33 -2.53 -11.41 8.13
CA GLN A 33 -2.56 -12.13 9.40
C GLN A 33 -3.98 -12.42 9.91
N TYR A 34 -5.00 -11.81 9.30
CA TYR A 34 -6.38 -12.03 9.73
C TYR A 34 -6.83 -13.40 9.24
N ASN A 35 -7.34 -14.22 10.15
CA ASN A 35 -7.94 -15.49 9.79
C ASN A 35 -9.34 -15.20 9.26
N HIS A 36 -9.42 -14.80 7.99
CA HIS A 36 -10.69 -14.78 7.26
C HIS A 36 -11.25 -16.19 7.41
N THR A 37 -12.34 -16.35 8.17
CA THR A 37 -12.94 -17.63 8.62
C THR A 37 -13.39 -18.54 7.47
N HIS A 38 -12.98 -18.21 6.25
CA HIS A 38 -13.27 -18.82 4.98
C HIS A 38 -12.00 -19.11 4.15
N LYS A 39 -10.81 -19.26 4.75
CA LYS A 39 -9.59 -19.73 4.03
C LYS A 39 -9.79 -21.02 3.21
N LYS A 40 -10.85 -21.80 3.48
CA LYS A 40 -11.30 -22.95 2.67
C LYS A 40 -12.43 -22.65 1.68
N GLY A 41 -12.69 -21.39 1.30
CA GLY A 41 -13.68 -21.03 0.27
C GLY A 41 -15.08 -21.62 0.48
N GLY A 42 -15.43 -21.94 1.73
CA GLY A 42 -16.35 -23.04 2.07
C GLY A 42 -17.78 -22.90 1.57
N ASN A 43 -18.17 -21.75 1.04
CA ASN A 43 -19.46 -21.58 0.37
C ASN A 43 -19.35 -20.86 -0.98
N LEU A 44 -18.36 -19.96 -1.19
CA LEU A 44 -18.26 -19.27 -2.48
C LEU A 44 -17.89 -20.22 -3.64
N ARG A 45 -17.14 -21.30 -3.35
CA ARG A 45 -16.73 -22.29 -4.36
C ARG A 45 -17.80 -23.35 -4.66
N SER A 46 -18.69 -23.65 -3.70
CA SER A 46 -19.72 -24.68 -3.83
C SER A 46 -21.07 -24.09 -4.19
N ASN A 47 -21.55 -23.09 -3.42
CA ASN A 47 -22.80 -22.38 -3.67
C ASN A 47 -22.70 -20.92 -3.16
N PRO A 48 -22.44 -19.94 -4.05
CA PRO A 48 -22.29 -18.54 -3.68
C PRO A 48 -23.43 -17.99 -2.83
N ARG A 49 -24.68 -18.41 -3.07
CA ARG A 49 -25.87 -17.93 -2.35
C ARG A 49 -25.83 -18.28 -0.85
N LYS A 50 -25.03 -19.25 -0.42
CA LYS A 50 -24.81 -19.58 1.00
C LYS A 50 -23.71 -18.74 1.66
N SER A 51 -22.89 -18.05 0.88
CA SER A 51 -21.77 -17.25 1.37
C SER A 51 -22.23 -15.91 1.93
N ILE A 52 -21.76 -15.54 3.12
CA ILE A 52 -22.11 -14.26 3.75
C ILE A 52 -21.56 -13.07 2.97
N ILE A 53 -20.35 -13.18 2.42
CA ILE A 53 -19.77 -12.12 1.59
C ILE A 53 -20.58 -11.95 0.31
N PHE A 54 -21.01 -13.04 -0.35
CA PHE A 54 -21.85 -12.96 -1.53
C PHE A 54 -23.19 -12.27 -1.23
N LYS A 55 -23.89 -12.69 -0.17
CA LYS A 55 -25.14 -12.05 0.26
C LYS A 55 -24.95 -10.56 0.54
N THR A 56 -23.79 -10.19 1.10
CA THR A 56 -23.47 -8.79 1.39
C THR A 56 -23.17 -8.00 0.13
N CYS A 57 -22.43 -8.55 -0.83
CA CYS A 57 -22.18 -7.94 -2.14
C CYS A 57 -23.47 -7.80 -2.96
N TYR A 58 -24.36 -8.79 -2.90
CA TYR A 58 -25.68 -8.72 -3.53
C TYR A 58 -26.56 -7.63 -2.91
N LYS A 59 -26.52 -7.49 -1.58
CA LYS A 59 -27.17 -6.37 -0.89
C LYS A 59 -26.55 -5.03 -1.28
N LEU A 60 -25.22 -4.93 -1.32
CA LEU A 60 -24.49 -3.74 -1.75
C LEU A 60 -24.96 -3.28 -3.13
N GLN A 61 -24.90 -4.15 -4.14
CA GLN A 61 -25.32 -3.83 -5.50
C GLN A 61 -26.75 -3.29 -5.54
N ARG A 62 -27.69 -3.91 -4.81
CA ARG A 62 -29.08 -3.46 -4.76
C ARG A 62 -29.25 -2.10 -4.09
N GLU A 63 -28.54 -1.83 -3.00
CA GLU A 63 -28.60 -0.55 -2.28
C GLU A 63 -27.93 0.59 -3.04
N THR A 64 -26.95 0.29 -3.91
CA THR A 64 -26.15 1.28 -4.63
C THR A 64 -26.39 1.30 -6.14
N LYS A 65 -27.41 0.60 -6.63
CA LYS A 65 -27.79 0.57 -8.05
C LYS A 65 -28.11 1.99 -8.52
N GLY A 66 -27.38 2.46 -9.54
CA GLY A 66 -27.49 3.83 -10.05
C GLY A 66 -26.84 4.92 -9.19
N LEU A 67 -26.23 4.56 -8.04
CA LEU A 67 -25.48 5.49 -7.18
C LEU A 67 -23.96 5.35 -7.33
N ILE A 68 -23.50 4.15 -7.69
CA ILE A 68 -22.10 3.83 -7.95
C ILE A 68 -22.03 3.24 -9.36
N GLU A 69 -21.14 3.78 -10.19
CA GLU A 69 -20.80 3.20 -11.49
C GLU A 69 -20.18 1.82 -11.32
N GLU A 70 -20.47 0.88 -12.24
CA GLU A 70 -19.98 -0.50 -12.12
C GLU A 70 -18.45 -0.59 -12.00
N SER A 71 -17.73 0.29 -12.72
CA SER A 71 -16.28 0.40 -12.68
C SER A 71 -15.72 0.88 -11.32
N ASP A 72 -16.55 1.54 -10.50
CA ASP A 72 -16.15 2.12 -9.22
C ASP A 72 -16.34 1.14 -8.03
N TYR A 73 -17.02 0.01 -8.20
CA TYR A 73 -17.18 -0.95 -7.11
C TYR A 73 -15.88 -1.54 -6.55
N PRO A 74 -14.86 -1.88 -7.37
CA PRO A 74 -13.56 -2.30 -6.83
C PRO A 74 -12.92 -1.21 -5.96
N LEU A 75 -13.08 0.04 -6.37
CA LEU A 75 -12.59 1.21 -5.64
C LEU A 75 -13.38 1.43 -4.33
N TYR A 76 -14.68 1.20 -4.36
CA TYR A 76 -15.55 1.21 -3.18
C TYR A 76 -15.09 0.19 -2.14
N ILE A 77 -14.90 -1.07 -2.56
CA ILE A 77 -14.44 -2.16 -1.68
C ILE A 77 -13.07 -1.79 -1.07
N ARG A 78 -12.14 -1.30 -1.89
CA ARG A 78 -10.84 -0.82 -1.45
C ARG A 78 -10.95 0.27 -0.37
N ALA A 79 -11.84 1.25 -0.57
CA ALA A 79 -12.05 2.34 0.38
C ALA A 79 -12.47 1.82 1.77
N GLN A 80 -13.37 0.83 1.82
CA GLN A 80 -13.81 0.24 3.08
C GLN A 80 -12.65 -0.45 3.81
N LEU A 81 -11.86 -1.26 3.09
CA LEU A 81 -10.73 -1.99 3.66
C LEU A 81 -9.58 -1.06 4.11
N GLU A 82 -9.29 0.00 3.36
CA GLU A 82 -8.28 1.01 3.74
C GLU A 82 -8.64 1.69 5.07
N ILE A 83 -9.92 2.03 5.26
CA ILE A 83 -10.40 2.66 6.49
C ILE A 83 -10.32 1.68 7.66
N LEU A 84 -10.73 0.41 7.46
CA LEU A 84 -10.58 -0.63 8.48
C LEU A 84 -9.12 -0.85 8.86
N LYS A 85 -8.19 -0.82 7.89
CA LYS A 85 -6.76 -0.97 8.14
C LYS A 85 -6.19 0.18 8.95
N PHE A 86 -6.70 1.39 8.74
CA PHE A 86 -6.34 2.54 9.57
C PHE A 86 -6.87 2.37 11.00
N GLN A 87 -8.10 1.90 11.16
CA GLN A 87 -8.69 1.65 12.49
C GLN A 87 -7.99 0.51 13.23
N SER A 88 -7.60 -0.56 12.55
CA SER A 88 -6.95 -1.72 13.16
C SER A 88 -5.56 -1.43 13.70
N LYS A 89 -4.87 -0.39 13.19
CA LYS A 89 -3.58 0.07 13.76
C LYS A 89 -3.72 0.59 15.19
N ASN A 90 -4.86 1.22 15.49
CA ASN A 90 -5.12 1.83 16.80
C ASN A 90 -5.94 0.92 17.72
N ASN A 91 -6.48 -0.19 17.19
CA ASN A 91 -7.25 -1.16 17.95
C ASN A 91 -7.08 -2.57 17.34
N PRO A 92 -6.37 -3.50 18.01
CA PRO A 92 -6.12 -4.84 17.49
C PRO A 92 -7.38 -5.72 17.43
N LEU A 93 -8.50 -5.30 18.03
CA LEU A 93 -9.76 -6.04 18.05
C LEU A 93 -10.70 -5.69 16.88
N VAL A 94 -10.24 -4.91 15.89
CA VAL A 94 -11.08 -4.55 14.74
C VAL A 94 -11.38 -5.79 13.90
N LEU A 95 -12.64 -6.22 13.94
CA LEU A 95 -13.17 -7.32 13.15
C LEU A 95 -13.33 -6.91 11.69
N VAL A 96 -12.65 -7.64 10.79
CA VAL A 96 -12.75 -7.43 9.34
C VAL A 96 -13.86 -8.34 8.80
N GLU A 97 -15.08 -7.81 8.77
CA GLU A 97 -16.26 -8.53 8.28
C GLU A 97 -16.89 -7.88 7.05
N PRO A 98 -17.53 -8.67 6.16
CA PRO A 98 -18.23 -8.16 4.98
C PRO A 98 -19.27 -7.07 5.28
N GLY A 99 -19.86 -7.07 6.48
CA GLY A 99 -20.85 -6.06 6.90
C GLY A 99 -20.36 -4.61 6.77
N CYS A 100 -19.04 -4.37 6.69
CA CYS A 100 -18.49 -3.05 6.42
C CYS A 100 -18.80 -2.49 5.02
N LEU A 101 -19.26 -3.32 4.08
CA LEU A 101 -19.58 -2.91 2.71
C LEU A 101 -20.92 -2.21 2.58
N VAL A 102 -21.87 -2.47 3.47
CA VAL A 102 -23.28 -2.06 3.33
C VAL A 102 -23.72 -1.05 4.41
N GLY A 103 -24.83 -0.36 4.14
CA GLY A 103 -25.45 0.58 5.06
C GLY A 103 -24.86 2.00 5.08
N GLU A 104 -25.51 2.89 5.83
CA GLU A 104 -25.25 4.34 5.80
C GLU A 104 -23.81 4.70 6.20
N LYS A 105 -23.22 3.97 7.16
CA LYS A 105 -21.82 4.19 7.56
C LYS A 105 -20.85 3.88 6.42
N ALA A 106 -21.10 2.81 5.65
CA ALA A 106 -20.27 2.45 4.50
C ALA A 106 -20.37 3.52 3.39
N TRP A 107 -21.58 4.04 3.17
CA TRP A 107 -21.82 5.11 2.22
C TRP A 107 -21.14 6.44 2.61
N LYS A 108 -21.21 6.84 3.88
CA LYS A 108 -20.49 8.02 4.38
C LYS A 108 -18.98 7.88 4.23
N ARG A 109 -18.44 6.68 4.54
CA ARG A 109 -17.02 6.36 4.33
C ARG A 109 -16.63 6.49 2.86
N TRP A 110 -17.44 5.93 1.96
CA TRP A 110 -17.21 6.02 0.52
C TRP A 110 -17.21 7.46 0.03
N LYS A 111 -18.23 8.26 0.32
CA LYS A 111 -18.30 9.66 -0.13
C LYS A 111 -17.09 10.48 0.31
N LEU A 112 -16.68 10.33 1.57
CA LEU A 112 -15.51 11.03 2.08
C LEU A 112 -14.21 10.54 1.42
N TRP A 113 -14.08 9.23 1.24
CA TRP A 113 -12.91 8.63 0.62
C TRP A 113 -12.81 8.99 -0.87
N LYS A 114 -13.91 8.87 -1.62
CA LYS A 114 -14.01 9.22 -3.04
C LYS A 114 -13.75 10.70 -3.26
N LYS A 115 -14.27 11.60 -2.42
CA LYS A 115 -13.92 13.03 -2.46
C LYS A 115 -12.41 13.26 -2.34
N LYS A 116 -11.73 12.55 -1.43
CA LYS A 116 -10.26 12.65 -1.26
C LYS A 116 -9.52 12.01 -2.43
N TYR A 117 -10.02 10.91 -2.96
CA TYR A 117 -9.44 10.21 -4.11
C TYR A 117 -9.54 11.05 -5.38
N ASP A 118 -10.72 11.59 -5.67
CA ASP A 118 -10.97 12.47 -6.80
C ASP A 118 -10.18 13.77 -6.66
N ALA A 119 -10.03 14.32 -5.45
CA ALA A 119 -9.16 15.47 -5.24
C ALA A 119 -7.69 15.17 -5.55
N LYS A 120 -7.23 13.92 -5.34
CA LYS A 120 -5.87 13.50 -5.72
C LYS A 120 -5.72 13.21 -7.21
N ILE A 121 -6.78 12.71 -7.87
CA ILE A 121 -6.77 12.45 -9.31
C ILE A 121 -6.96 13.72 -10.14
N LYS A 122 -7.87 14.61 -9.71
CA LYS A 122 -8.18 15.88 -10.37
C LYS A 122 -7.17 16.97 -10.07
N GLN A 123 -6.23 16.73 -9.14
CA GLN A 123 -5.01 17.52 -9.16
C GLN A 123 -4.31 17.18 -10.49
N PRO A 124 -4.19 18.11 -11.47
CA PRO A 124 -3.07 18.00 -12.39
C PRO A 124 -1.81 17.81 -11.52
N LEU A 125 -0.79 17.13 -12.03
CA LEU A 125 0.55 17.05 -11.44
C LEU A 125 1.21 18.45 -11.40
N LYS A 126 0.54 19.40 -10.77
CA LYS A 126 0.96 20.70 -10.27
C LYS A 126 0.70 20.69 -8.77
N ILE A 127 1.11 19.61 -8.10
CA ILE A 127 1.56 19.77 -6.72
C ILE A 127 2.72 20.74 -6.85
N ASP A 128 2.77 21.74 -5.97
CA ASP A 128 3.99 22.49 -5.67
C ASP A 128 4.99 21.47 -5.08
N LEU A 129 5.51 20.60 -5.96
CA LEU A 129 6.30 19.42 -5.66
C LEU A 129 7.52 19.83 -4.84
N GLY A 130 8.02 21.04 -5.08
CA GLY A 130 9.14 21.62 -4.34
C GLY A 130 8.95 21.53 -2.83
N LYS A 131 7.89 22.09 -2.25
CA LYS A 131 7.79 22.21 -0.78
C LYS A 131 7.36 20.93 -0.07
N TYR A 132 6.36 20.21 -0.61
CA TYR A 132 5.87 18.99 0.03
C TYR A 132 6.81 17.80 -0.18
N SER A 133 7.45 17.71 -1.35
CA SER A 133 8.50 16.70 -1.61
C SER A 133 9.74 16.99 -0.77
N PHE A 134 10.13 18.27 -0.64
CA PHE A 134 11.23 18.67 0.24
C PHE A 134 11.05 18.23 1.68
N LEU A 135 9.89 18.51 2.31
CA LEU A 135 9.65 18.13 3.71
C LEU A 135 9.76 16.61 3.91
N LYS A 136 9.21 15.82 2.99
CA LYS A 136 9.31 14.35 3.04
C LYS A 136 10.73 13.85 2.80
N ALA A 137 11.45 14.43 1.85
CA ALA A 137 12.84 14.07 1.58
C ALA A 137 13.72 14.38 2.79
N LYS A 138 13.56 15.57 3.38
CA LYS A 138 14.25 16.00 4.60
C LYS A 138 13.98 15.04 5.77
N GLU A 139 12.71 14.73 6.05
CA GLU A 139 12.34 13.81 7.12
C GLU A 139 12.90 12.41 6.87
N GLY A 140 12.81 11.91 5.63
CA GLY A 140 13.33 10.61 5.24
C GLY A 140 14.85 10.50 5.43
N ILE A 141 15.61 11.51 5.03
CA ILE A 141 17.08 11.56 5.19
C ILE A 141 17.46 11.61 6.67
N LEU A 142 16.78 12.44 7.48
CA LEU A 142 17.06 12.53 8.92
C LEU A 142 16.74 11.23 9.66
N LYS A 143 15.62 10.57 9.33
CA LYS A 143 15.26 9.26 9.88
C LYS A 143 16.30 8.20 9.50
N THR A 144 16.73 8.22 8.23
CA THR A 144 17.77 7.30 7.73
C THR A 144 19.08 7.49 8.48
N LYS A 145 19.50 8.74 8.71
CA LYS A 145 20.73 9.04 9.48
C LYS A 145 20.66 8.44 10.88
N LYS A 146 19.60 8.72 11.64
CA LYS A 146 19.41 8.17 12.99
C LYS A 146 19.40 6.64 12.99
N PHE A 147 18.74 6.03 12.01
CA PHE A 147 18.70 4.58 11.89
C PHE A 147 20.08 4.00 11.61
N LEU A 148 20.81 4.56 10.65
CA LEU A 148 22.15 4.09 10.31
C LEU A 148 23.14 4.27 11.47
N GLU A 149 23.07 5.37 12.22
CA GLU A 149 23.87 5.58 13.44
C GLU A 149 23.58 4.52 14.51
N SER A 150 22.32 4.10 14.64
CA SER A 150 21.95 3.02 15.56
C SER A 150 22.48 1.65 15.16
N LYS A 151 22.79 1.45 13.86
CA LYS A 151 23.34 0.20 13.32
C LYS A 151 24.85 0.23 13.18
N PHE A 152 25.40 1.41 12.96
CA PHE A 152 26.80 1.67 12.71
C PHE A 152 27.23 2.89 13.53
N PRO A 153 27.63 2.69 14.81
CA PRO A 153 28.00 3.77 15.71
C PRO A 153 29.17 4.63 15.18
N ASP A 154 30.11 4.01 14.45
CA ASP A 154 31.36 4.64 14.01
C ASP A 154 31.39 4.84 12.49
N ASN A 155 30.58 5.76 11.95
CA ASN A 155 30.53 6.18 10.53
C ASN A 155 30.98 5.09 9.53
N PRO A 156 30.04 4.23 9.08
CA PRO A 156 30.36 3.01 8.36
C PRO A 156 31.16 3.24 7.07
N SER A 157 32.17 2.39 6.84
CA SER A 157 32.95 2.35 5.59
C SER A 157 32.14 1.77 4.43
N LEU A 158 32.60 1.98 3.19
CA LEU A 158 32.00 1.33 2.01
C LEU A 158 31.97 -0.20 2.15
N LYS A 159 33.06 -0.81 2.64
CA LYS A 159 33.14 -2.25 2.88
C LYS A 159 32.09 -2.73 3.89
N THR A 160 31.77 -1.91 4.89
CA THR A 160 30.70 -2.20 5.85
C THR A 160 29.34 -2.30 5.15
N TYR A 161 29.08 -1.45 4.15
CA TYR A 161 27.85 -1.52 3.36
C TYR A 161 27.81 -2.77 2.48
N GLU A 162 28.92 -3.09 1.82
CA GLU A 162 29.02 -4.30 0.98
C GLU A 162 28.72 -5.57 1.78
N LEU A 163 29.31 -5.69 2.99
CA LEU A 163 29.07 -6.82 3.89
C LEU A 163 27.61 -6.89 4.39
N ASN A 164 26.90 -5.76 4.39
CA ASN A 164 25.51 -5.66 4.87
C ASN A 164 24.50 -5.45 3.73
N LYS A 165 24.86 -5.74 2.47
CA LYS A 165 24.03 -5.44 1.30
C LYS A 165 22.60 -5.97 1.40
N GLU A 166 22.42 -7.23 1.79
CA GLU A 166 21.10 -7.84 1.92
C GLU A 166 20.28 -7.20 3.06
N ASN A 167 20.93 -6.83 4.16
CA ASN A 167 20.29 -6.10 5.25
C ASN A 167 19.84 -4.71 4.80
N LEU A 168 20.66 -4.01 4.00
CA LEU A 168 20.32 -2.71 3.44
C LEU A 168 19.08 -2.78 2.54
N ILE A 169 18.97 -3.80 1.68
CA ILE A 169 17.79 -4.03 0.83
C ILE A 169 16.55 -4.27 1.70
N ASN A 170 16.65 -5.10 2.74
CA ASN A 170 15.56 -5.34 3.67
C ASN A 170 15.15 -4.06 4.41
N TRP A 171 16.11 -3.28 4.91
CA TRP A 171 15.82 -2.02 5.60
C TRP A 171 15.20 -0.96 4.69
N LEU A 172 15.51 -0.98 3.39
CA LEU A 172 14.83 -0.17 2.38
C LEU A 172 13.38 -0.61 2.19
N ASN A 173 13.15 -1.90 2.02
CA ASN A 173 11.81 -2.46 1.84
C ASN A 173 10.91 -2.26 3.07
N PHE A 174 11.48 -2.23 4.27
CA PHE A 174 10.77 -1.92 5.51
C PHE A 174 10.63 -0.40 5.80
N GLY A 175 11.20 0.48 4.97
CA GLY A 175 11.12 1.93 5.14
C GLY A 175 11.92 2.48 6.32
N ASN A 176 12.96 1.75 6.74
CA ASN A 176 13.95 2.22 7.73
C ASN A 176 14.99 3.12 7.07
N ILE A 177 15.41 2.76 5.85
CA ILE A 177 16.24 3.60 4.97
C ILE A 177 15.32 4.24 3.93
N SER A 178 15.52 5.53 3.69
CA SER A 178 14.72 6.29 2.73
C SER A 178 15.20 6.07 1.29
N PRO A 179 14.29 5.95 0.30
CA PRO A 179 14.66 5.96 -1.11
C PRO A 179 15.47 7.20 -1.55
N TYR A 180 15.22 8.37 -0.94
CA TYR A 180 15.99 9.59 -1.20
C TYR A 180 17.47 9.43 -0.80
N TYR A 181 17.75 8.68 0.27
CA TYR A 181 19.11 8.38 0.67
C TYR A 181 19.81 7.50 -0.37
N VAL A 182 19.13 6.48 -0.90
CA VAL A 182 19.70 5.60 -1.94
C VAL A 182 20.03 6.38 -3.21
N ALA A 183 19.15 7.28 -3.62
CA ALA A 183 19.34 8.12 -4.80
C ALA A 183 20.57 9.05 -4.67
N LEU A 184 20.87 9.51 -3.45
CA LEU A 184 21.96 10.45 -3.15
C LEU A 184 23.29 9.77 -2.80
N SER A 185 23.25 8.66 -2.08
CA SER A 185 24.43 8.03 -1.47
C SER A 185 25.41 7.48 -2.51
N PRO A 186 26.67 7.96 -2.52
CA PRO A 186 27.74 7.39 -3.33
C PRO A 186 28.02 5.93 -2.97
N TYR A 187 27.90 5.58 -1.68
CA TYR A 187 28.12 4.22 -1.22
C TYR A 187 27.05 3.27 -1.76
N MET A 188 25.77 3.64 -1.68
CA MET A 188 24.69 2.81 -2.21
C MET A 188 24.82 2.59 -3.72
N LYS A 189 25.27 3.60 -4.48
CA LYS A 189 25.55 3.47 -5.92
C LYS A 189 26.68 2.48 -6.23
N LYS A 190 27.69 2.37 -5.37
CA LYS A 190 28.79 1.40 -5.52
C LYS A 190 28.39 0.00 -5.06
N VAL A 191 27.57 -0.09 -4.01
CA VAL A 191 27.18 -1.35 -3.36
C VAL A 191 26.09 -2.09 -4.14
N PHE A 192 25.11 -1.36 -4.69
CA PHE A 192 23.98 -1.96 -5.40
C PHE A 192 24.22 -2.08 -6.90
N ARG A 193 23.84 -3.24 -7.45
CA ARG A 193 23.78 -3.50 -8.90
C ARG A 193 22.36 -3.33 -9.42
N GLU A 194 22.18 -3.31 -10.74
CA GLU A 194 20.85 -3.22 -11.37
C GLU A 194 19.85 -4.27 -10.87
N GLU A 195 20.32 -5.49 -10.63
CA GLU A 195 19.52 -6.59 -10.11
C GLU A 195 19.03 -6.35 -8.68
N ASP A 196 19.80 -5.62 -7.86
CA ASP A 196 19.44 -5.33 -6.48
C ASP A 196 18.29 -4.30 -6.43
N TYR A 197 18.25 -3.35 -7.37
CA TYR A 197 17.13 -2.41 -7.49
C TYR A 197 15.82 -3.09 -7.84
N LYS A 198 15.84 -4.21 -8.59
CA LYS A 198 14.63 -5.00 -8.89
C LYS A 198 14.04 -5.69 -7.65
N LYS A 199 14.82 -5.87 -6.59
CA LYS A 199 14.38 -6.43 -5.30
C LYS A 199 13.71 -5.37 -4.41
N MET A 200 13.71 -4.10 -4.81
CA MET A 200 13.13 -3.01 -4.03
C MET A 200 11.65 -2.81 -4.36
N ASN A 201 10.84 -2.52 -3.34
CA ASN A 201 9.40 -2.27 -3.48
C ASN A 201 9.07 -0.84 -3.99
N PHE A 202 10.03 -0.14 -4.60
CA PHE A 202 9.88 1.23 -5.10
C PHE A 202 10.83 1.50 -6.28
N ASP A 203 10.47 2.49 -7.09
CA ASP A 203 11.30 2.98 -8.21
C ASP A 203 12.11 4.21 -7.77
N ILE A 204 13.44 4.16 -7.92
CA ILE A 204 14.36 5.23 -7.53
C ILE A 204 14.26 6.45 -8.44
N SER A 205 13.92 6.26 -9.72
CA SER A 205 13.84 7.36 -10.70
C SER A 205 12.87 8.45 -10.23
N PHE A 206 11.72 8.04 -9.69
CA PHE A 206 10.71 8.92 -9.11
C PHE A 206 11.26 9.79 -7.97
N TYR A 207 12.16 9.26 -7.14
CA TYR A 207 12.76 10.02 -6.05
C TYR A 207 13.89 10.93 -6.52
N GLN A 208 14.57 10.60 -7.62
CA GLN A 208 15.63 11.43 -8.18
C GLN A 208 15.09 12.77 -8.71
N GLU A 209 13.94 12.75 -9.37
CA GLU A 209 13.27 13.96 -9.86
C GLU A 209 12.88 14.94 -8.74
N CYS A 210 12.72 14.43 -7.53
CA CYS A 210 12.32 15.20 -6.35
C CYS A 210 13.49 15.83 -5.58
N ILE A 211 14.75 15.58 -5.97
CA ILE A 211 15.94 16.04 -5.25
C ILE A 211 16.36 17.42 -5.77
N ASN A 212 16.16 18.44 -4.93
CA ASN A 212 16.68 19.80 -5.13
C ASN A 212 18.02 20.02 -4.40
N ASP A 213 18.62 21.20 -4.60
CA ASP A 213 19.92 21.56 -4.02
C ASP A 213 19.91 21.63 -2.49
N GLU A 214 18.78 21.98 -1.88
CA GLU A 214 18.64 22.01 -0.43
C GLU A 214 18.74 20.59 0.16
N ILE A 215 18.12 19.61 -0.48
CA ILE A 215 18.21 18.20 -0.09
C ILE A 215 19.62 17.65 -0.30
N ARG A 216 20.27 17.97 -1.42
CA ARG A 216 21.67 17.61 -1.66
C ARG A 216 22.59 18.20 -0.59
N SER A 217 22.40 19.47 -0.26
CA SER A 217 23.16 20.17 0.77
C SER A 217 22.96 19.54 2.15
N LEU A 218 21.72 19.19 2.51
CA LEU A 218 21.40 18.49 3.75
C LEU A 218 22.07 17.11 3.79
N PHE A 219 21.98 16.34 2.71
CA PHE A 219 22.59 15.04 2.61
C PHE A 219 24.11 15.13 2.81
N LEU A 220 24.77 16.02 2.07
CA LEU A 220 26.22 16.26 2.21
C LEU A 220 26.59 16.64 3.63
N LYS A 221 25.78 17.44 4.34
CA LYS A 221 26.03 17.79 5.75
C LYS A 221 25.98 16.58 6.67
N LEU A 222 25.04 15.66 6.48
CA LEU A 222 24.80 14.52 7.36
C LEU A 222 25.70 13.32 7.04
N PHE A 223 26.03 13.11 5.77
CA PHE A 223 26.73 11.93 5.25
C PHE A 223 28.09 12.29 4.62
N ARG A 224 28.79 13.28 5.21
CA ARG A 224 30.10 13.77 4.72
C ARG A 224 31.10 12.66 4.46
N TYR A 225 31.11 11.65 5.32
CA TYR A 225 32.05 10.52 5.27
C TYR A 225 31.89 9.63 4.02
N GLU A 226 30.79 9.75 3.26
CA GLU A 226 30.59 9.00 2.02
C GLU A 226 31.23 9.66 0.80
N HIS A 227 31.67 10.92 0.96
CA HIS A 227 32.31 11.74 -0.05
C HIS A 227 33.80 11.98 0.25
N SER A 228 34.29 11.43 1.37
CA SER A 228 35.70 11.40 1.77
C SER A 228 36.40 10.23 1.07
#